data_AF-A0A392QKL8-F1
#
_entry.id   AF-A0A392QKL8-F1
#
_cell.length_a   1.000
_cell.length_b   1.000
_cell.length_c   1.000
_cell.angle_alpha   90.00
_cell.angle_beta   90.00
_cell.angle_gamma   90.00
#
_symmetry.space_group_name_H-M   'P 1'
#
loop_
_entity.id
_entity.type
_entity.pdbx_description
1 polymer ?
#
loop_
_entity_poly.entity_id
_entity_poly.type
_entity_poly.pdbx_seq_one_letter_code
_entity_poly.pdbx_strand_id
1 'polypeptide(L)' 'MEAKTSIAVFSQGSNEPLNEAWERYKAMLRKCPNHGFDALTQIHIFRNGLLQQTKLLLDATAGGSMLSLSAADAT' A
#
# COMPACT_ATOMS: atom_id res chain seq x y z
N MET A 1 -8.03 -18.01 -10.52
CA MET A 1 -8.16 -17.58 -9.10
C MET A 1 -6.88 -16.96 -8.53
N GLU A 2 -5.78 -16.91 -9.31
CA GLU A 2 -4.43 -16.61 -8.79
C GLU A 2 -4.14 -15.11 -8.61
N ALA A 3 -4.79 -14.25 -9.39
CA ALA A 3 -4.40 -12.84 -9.47
C ALA A 3 -4.85 -11.99 -8.26
N LYS A 4 -5.93 -12.38 -7.56
CA LYS A 4 -6.32 -11.77 -6.27
C LYS A 4 -5.29 -12.07 -5.18
N THR A 5 -4.78 -13.30 -5.13
CA THR A 5 -3.78 -13.72 -4.16
C THR A 5 -2.49 -12.93 -4.36
N SER A 6 -2.05 -12.75 -5.61
CA SER A 6 -0.86 -11.94 -5.92
C SER A 6 -0.97 -10.49 -5.44
N ILE A 7 -2.17 -9.89 -5.51
CA ILE A 7 -2.41 -8.54 -4.95
C ILE A 7 -2.26 -8.59 -3.43
N ALA A 8 -2.89 -9.56 -2.76
CA ALA A 8 -2.86 -9.67 -1.29
C ALA A 8 -1.47 -9.96 -0.71
N VAL A 9 -0.59 -10.64 -1.47
CA VAL A 9 0.80 -10.91 -1.08
C VAL A 9 1.81 -9.93 -1.70
N PHE A 10 1.35 -8.74 -2.09
CA PHE A 10 2.23 -7.72 -2.65
C PHE A 10 3.44 -7.45 -1.75
N SER A 11 4.61 -7.32 -2.36
CA SER A 11 5.85 -6.95 -1.71
C SER A 11 6.66 -6.01 -2.60
N GLN A 12 7.27 -5.00 -1.98
CA GLN A 12 8.22 -4.10 -2.61
C GLN A 12 9.58 -4.80 -2.80
N GLY A 13 10.19 -4.64 -3.97
CA GLY A 13 11.54 -5.16 -4.20
C GLY A 13 12.60 -4.38 -3.42
N SER A 14 13.67 -5.03 -2.95
CA SER A 14 14.73 -4.41 -2.13
C SER A 14 15.41 -3.18 -2.78
N ASN A 15 15.42 -3.11 -4.11
CA ASN A 15 16.03 -2.02 -4.88
C ASN A 15 14.99 -1.24 -5.69
N GLU A 16 13.71 -1.40 -5.36
CA GLU A 16 12.61 -0.77 -6.05
C GLU A 16 12.15 0.49 -5.29
N PRO A 17 12.10 1.66 -5.93
CA PRO A 17 11.64 2.87 -5.28
C PRO A 17 10.11 2.86 -5.10
N LEU A 18 9.61 3.65 -4.15
CA LEU A 18 8.19 3.66 -3.75
C LEU A 18 7.24 3.94 -4.94
N ASN A 19 7.63 4.84 -5.84
CA ASN A 19 6.85 5.20 -7.02
C ASN A 19 6.69 4.00 -7.97
N GLU A 20 7.76 3.24 -8.21
CA GLU A 20 7.69 2.03 -9.06
C GLU A 20 6.85 0.94 -8.42
N ALA A 21 7.02 0.73 -7.10
CA ALA A 21 6.21 -0.20 -6.32
C ALA A 21 4.71 0.15 -6.40
N TRP A 22 4.37 1.44 -6.32
CA TRP A 22 2.99 1.92 -6.45
C TRP A 22 2.42 1.71 -7.86
N GLU A 23 3.18 2.01 -8.91
CA GLU A 23 2.74 1.76 -10.29
C GLU A 23 2.52 0.26 -10.55
N ARG A 24 3.40 -0.62 -10.05
CA ARG A 24 3.19 -2.06 -10.13
C ARG A 24 1.93 -2.49 -9.41
N TYR A 25 1.70 -2.01 -8.19
CA TYR A 25 0.52 -2.35 -7.42
C TYR A 25 -0.78 -1.94 -8.17
N LYS A 26 -0.83 -0.71 -8.70
CA LYS A 26 -1.94 -0.25 -9.54
C LYS A 26 -2.12 -1.10 -10.81
N ALA A 27 -1.03 -1.52 -11.45
CA ALA A 27 -1.11 -2.40 -12.61
C ALA A 27 -1.70 -3.78 -12.25
N MET A 28 -1.40 -4.32 -11.06
CA MET A 28 -2.00 -5.56 -10.57
C MET A 28 -3.51 -5.43 -10.32
N LEU A 29 -3.94 -4.31 -9.73
CA LEU A 29 -5.37 -3.99 -9.56
C LEU A 29 -6.11 -3.90 -10.90
N ARG A 30 -5.52 -3.20 -11.89
CA ARG A 30 -6.09 -3.07 -13.24
C ARG A 30 -6.19 -4.39 -13.99
N LYS A 31 -5.24 -5.31 -13.78
CA LYS A 31 -5.30 -6.68 -14.33
C LYS A 31 -6.42 -7.52 -13.70
N CYS A 32 -6.94 -7.10 -12.54
CA CYS A 32 -7.94 -7.85 -11.77
C CYS A 32 -9.14 -6.97 -11.38
N PRO A 33 -9.90 -6.40 -12.33
CA PRO A 33 -10.95 -5.42 -12.01
C PRO A 33 -12.03 -5.96 -11.06
N ASN A 34 -12.23 -7.28 -10.99
CA ASN A 34 -13.17 -7.93 -10.06
C ASN A 34 -12.49 -8.40 -8.75
N HIS A 35 -11.42 -7.72 -8.30
CA HIS A 35 -10.67 -8.10 -7.09
C HIS A 35 -11.49 -7.99 -5.80
N GLY A 36 -12.48 -7.10 -5.74
CA GLY A 36 -13.40 -6.98 -4.59
C GLY A 36 -12.82 -6.28 -3.36
N PHE A 37 -11.52 -5.94 -3.36
CA PHE A 37 -10.92 -5.08 -2.33
C PHE A 37 -11.45 -3.65 -2.38
N ASP A 38 -11.95 -3.15 -1.26
CA ASP A 38 -12.22 -1.73 -1.06
C ASP A 38 -10.93 -0.90 -0.95
N ALA A 39 -11.06 0.42 -0.94
CA ALA A 39 -9.92 1.34 -0.93
C ALA A 39 -9.04 1.19 0.33
N LEU A 40 -9.63 0.96 1.51
CA LEU A 40 -8.86 0.80 2.76
C LEU A 40 -8.09 -0.51 2.75
N THR A 41 -8.69 -1.58 2.23
CA THR A 41 -8.02 -2.86 2.07
C THR A 41 -6.85 -2.77 1.09
N GLN A 42 -7.02 -2.04 -0.03
CA GLN A 42 -5.93 -1.80 -0.98
C GLN A 42 -4.76 -1.03 -0.35
N ILE A 43 -5.05 0.01 0.43
CA ILE A 43 -4.03 0.79 1.17
C ILE A 43 -3.30 -0.09 2.18
N HIS A 44 -4.03 -0.91 2.94
CA HIS A 44 -3.42 -1.83 3.91
C HIS A 44 -2.49 -2.84 3.27
N ILE A 45 -2.92 -3.48 2.17
CA ILE A 45 -2.12 -4.44 1.43
C ILE A 45 -0.84 -3.77 0.90
N PHE A 46 -0.99 -2.61 0.25
CA PHE A 46 0.16 -1.87 -0.27
C PHE A 46 1.13 -1.49 0.85
N ARG A 47 0.64 -0.85 1.92
CA ARG A 47 1.47 -0.44 3.06
C ARG A 47 2.17 -1.63 3.69
N ASN A 48 1.49 -2.75 3.91
CA ASN A 48 2.09 -3.93 4.52
C ASN A 48 3.19 -4.55 3.65
N GLY A 49 3.02 -4.52 2.33
CA GLY A 49 4.02 -4.98 1.36
C GLY A 49 5.24 -4.08 1.20
N LEU A 50 5.23 -2.85 1.71
CA LEU A 50 6.39 -1.96 1.63
C LEU A 50 7.55 -2.41 2.52
N LEU A 51 8.77 -2.10 2.09
CA LEU A 51 9.97 -2.22 2.91
C LEU A 51 9.85 -1.34 4.15
N GLN A 52 10.47 -1.78 5.26
CA GLN A 52 10.42 -1.02 6.52
C GLN A 52 10.96 0.41 6.36
N GLN A 53 12.03 0.59 5.59
CA GLN A 53 12.60 1.91 5.32
C GLN A 53 11.62 2.81 4.55
N THR A 54 10.92 2.26 3.57
CA THR A 54 9.90 2.99 2.81
C THR A 54 8.69 3.34 3.67
N LYS A 55 8.26 2.45 4.58
CA LYS A 55 7.21 2.74 5.56
C LYS A 55 7.59 3.90 6.46
N LEU A 56 8.81 3.90 6.99
CA LEU A 56 9.33 4.99 7.82
C LEU A 56 9.40 6.31 7.06
N LEU A 57 9.86 6.29 5.81
CA LEU A 57 9.88 7.47 4.95
C LEU A 57 8.46 8.01 4.72
N LEU A 58 7.50 7.13 4.43
CA LEU A 58 6.10 7.50 4.22
C LEU A 58 5.50 8.15 5.47
N ASP A 59 5.70 7.54 6.64
CA ASP A 59 5.25 8.07 7.93
C ASP A 59 5.95 9.42 8.28
N ALA A 60 7.21 9.61 7.90
CA ALA A 60 7.93 10.87 8.11
C ALA A 60 7.46 11.99 7.16
N THR A 61 7.19 11.67 5.89
CA THR A 61 6.69 12.65 4.90
C THR A 61 5.25 13.08 5.16
N ALA A 62 4.44 12.23 5.79
CA ALA A 62 3.06 12.55 6.15
C ALA A 62 2.95 13.47 7.40
N GLY A 63 4.08 13.86 8.03
CA GLY A 63 4.08 14.69 9.24
C GLY A 63 3.64 13.94 10.51
N GLY A 64 3.54 12.61 10.43
CA GLY A 64 3.01 11.72 11.45
C GLY A 64 2.60 10.40 10.81
N SER A 65 2.56 9.31 11.59
CA SER A 65 2.19 7.99 11.03
C SER A 65 0.81 8.06 10.38
N MET A 66 0.66 7.50 9.18
CA MET A 66 -0.62 7.44 8.45
C MET A 66 -1.75 6.78 9.26
N LEU A 67 -1.41 6.04 10.32
CA LEU A 67 -2.34 5.44 11.27
C LEU A 67 -2.84 6.41 12.36
N SER A 68 -2.19 7.56 12.52
CA SER A 68 -2.53 8.60 13.51
C SER A 68 -3.50 9.66 12.97
N LEU A 69 -3.77 9.69 11.67
CA LEU A 69 -4.67 10.68 11.05
C LEU A 69 -6.16 10.32 11.15
N SER A 70 -6.50 9.19 11.79
CA SER A 70 -7.90 8.80 12.08
C SER A 70 -8.34 9.08 13.53
N ALA A 71 -7.54 9.80 14.33
CA ALA A 71 -7.88 10.09 15.73
C ALA A 71 -7.72 11.56 16.14
N ALA A 72 -7.44 12.48 15.20
CA ALA A 72 -7.30 13.91 15.50
C ALA A 72 -8.39 14.73 14.78
N ASP A 73 -9.64 14.36 15.03
CA ASP A 73 -10.81 15.23 14.81
C ASP A 73 -11.72 15.05 16.04
N ALA A 74 -11.37 15.73 17.14
CA ALA A 74 -12.22 16.06 18.29
C ALA A 74 -11.38 16.73 19.40
N THR A 75 -11.05 18.01 19.26
CA THR A 75 -10.94 18.93 20.41
C THR A 75 -11.35 20.32 19.94
#